data_AF-A0A9W6PB36-F1
#
_entry.id   AF-A0A9W6PB36-F1
#
_cell.length_a   1.000
_cell.length_b   1.000
_cell.length_c   1.000
_cell.angle_alpha   90.00
_cell.angle_beta   90.00
_cell.angle_gamma   90.00
#
_symmetry.space_group_name_H-M   'P 1'
#
loop_
_entity.id
_entity.type
_entity.pdbx_description
1 polymer ?
#
loop_
_entity_poly.entity_id
_entity_poly.type
_entity_poly.pdbx_seq_one_letter_code
_entity_poly.pdbx_strand_id
1 'polypeptide(L)'
;MPGFRTGTAWRDVPERYGTWATLHTRFRRWAADGTVDRMLRTAQAEADTAGDIDWLVSVDSTVVRAHRHAAGARKRGSAPRPSAGPEAA
;
A
#
# COMPACT_ATOMS: atom_id res chain seq x y z
N MET A 1 6.35 -13.62 -25.81
CA MET A 1 6.71 -12.63 -24.76
C MET A 1 5.91 -12.99 -23.51
N PRO A 2 6.54 -13.35 -22.38
CA PRO A 2 5.78 -13.66 -21.19
C PRO A 2 5.12 -12.35 -20.72
N GLY A 3 3.79 -12.30 -20.79
CA GLY A 3 3.01 -11.15 -20.37
C GLY A 3 3.25 -10.85 -18.90
N PHE A 4 3.50 -9.59 -18.57
CA PHE A 4 3.46 -9.12 -17.20
C PHE A 4 2.07 -9.41 -16.64
N ARG A 5 1.97 -10.33 -15.67
CA ARG A 5 0.73 -10.53 -14.93
C ARG A 5 0.46 -9.26 -14.12
N THR A 6 -0.76 -8.74 -14.20
CA THR A 6 -1.22 -7.62 -13.39
C THR A 6 -0.89 -7.89 -11.92
N GLY A 7 -0.10 -7.02 -11.30
CA GLY A 7 0.34 -7.18 -9.91
C GLY A 7 1.61 -8.01 -9.69
N THR A 8 2.59 -7.97 -10.60
CA THR A 8 3.95 -8.50 -10.34
C THR A 8 4.39 -8.13 -8.93
N ALA A 9 4.68 -9.12 -8.10
CA ALA A 9 5.16 -8.85 -6.75
C ALA A 9 6.45 -8.05 -6.87
N TRP A 10 6.65 -7.03 -6.01
CA TRP A 10 7.85 -6.19 -6.07
C TRP A 10 9.15 -7.01 -6.13
N ARG A 11 9.15 -8.22 -5.57
CA ARG A 11 10.28 -9.16 -5.58
C ARG A 11 10.64 -9.70 -6.96
N ASP A 12 9.72 -9.70 -7.90
CA ASP A 12 9.90 -10.24 -9.26
C ASP A 12 10.32 -9.16 -10.26
N VAL A 13 10.68 -7.96 -9.79
CA VAL A 13 11.11 -6.87 -10.66
C VAL A 13 12.43 -7.25 -11.36
N PRO A 14 12.54 -7.04 -12.68
CA PRO A 14 13.76 -7.35 -13.42
C PRO A 14 15.00 -6.65 -12.85
N GLU A 15 16.11 -7.37 -12.80
CA GLU A 15 17.37 -6.92 -12.18
C GLU A 15 17.92 -5.62 -12.78
N ARG A 16 17.60 -5.32 -14.05
CA ARG A 16 17.97 -4.05 -14.72
C ARG A 16 17.50 -2.80 -13.99
N TYR A 17 16.47 -2.90 -13.14
CA TYR A 17 15.95 -1.79 -12.35
C TYR A 17 16.58 -1.68 -10.96
N GLY A 18 17.49 -2.60 -10.61
CA GLY A 18 18.11 -2.70 -9.30
C GLY A 18 17.22 -3.41 -8.28
N THR A 19 17.58 -3.28 -7.00
CA THR A 19 16.91 -4.03 -5.93
C THR A 19 15.47 -3.54 -5.73
N TRP A 20 14.56 -4.50 -5.50
CA TRP A 20 13.16 -4.20 -5.27
C TRP A 20 12.91 -3.26 -4.07
N ALA A 21 13.74 -3.36 -3.02
CA ALA A 21 13.59 -2.56 -1.80
C ALA A 21 13.85 -1.06 -2.06
N THR A 22 14.87 -0.76 -2.87
CA THR A 22 15.17 0.62 -3.28
C THR A 22 14.06 1.18 -4.17
N LEU A 23 13.57 0.37 -5.12
CA LEU A 23 12.48 0.75 -6.01
C LEU A 23 11.19 1.02 -5.22
N HIS A 24 10.83 0.13 -4.31
CA HIS A 24 9.66 0.30 -3.46
C HIS A 24 9.78 1.55 -2.57
N THR A 25 10.96 1.83 -2.02
CA THR A 25 11.20 3.05 -1.22
C THR A 25 11.05 4.31 -2.06
N ARG A 26 11.60 4.34 -3.27
CA ARG A 26 11.46 5.46 -4.20
C ARG A 26 10.00 5.67 -4.60
N PHE A 27 9.33 4.60 -5.00
CA PHE A 27 7.91 4.62 -5.35
C PHE A 27 7.07 5.17 -4.21
N ARG A 28 7.30 4.71 -2.98
CA ARG A 28 6.59 5.24 -1.80
C ARG A 28 6.81 6.73 -1.57
N ARG A 29 8.03 7.24 -1.75
CA ARG A 29 8.31 8.68 -1.63
C ARG A 29 7.56 9.47 -2.70
N TRP A 30 7.60 8.99 -3.94
CA TRP A 30 6.90 9.59 -5.07
C TRP A 30 5.37 9.54 -4.96
N ALA A 31 4.83 8.50 -4.35
CA ALA A 31 3.42 8.43 -4.03
C ALA A 31 3.06 9.47 -2.95
N ALA A 32 3.90 9.64 -1.93
CA ALA A 32 3.67 10.58 -0.84
C ALA A 32 3.84 12.05 -1.26
N ASP A 33 4.78 12.35 -2.15
CA ASP A 33 5.04 13.72 -2.66
C ASP A 33 4.23 14.08 -3.92
N GLY A 34 3.33 13.19 -4.35
CA GLY A 34 2.44 13.39 -5.51
C GLY A 34 3.14 13.32 -6.87
N THR A 35 4.39 12.89 -6.96
CA THR A 35 5.09 12.72 -8.24
C THR A 35 4.36 11.74 -9.16
N VAL A 36 3.91 10.60 -8.63
CA VAL A 36 3.17 9.61 -9.43
C VAL A 36 1.87 10.21 -9.97
N ASP A 37 1.17 10.99 -9.14
CA ASP A 37 -0.08 11.64 -9.52
C ASP A 37 0.14 12.70 -10.62
N ARG A 38 1.18 13.52 -10.53
CA ARG A 38 1.52 14.46 -11.60
C ARG A 38 1.83 13.75 -12.92
N MET A 39 2.62 12.68 -12.88
CA MET A 39 2.92 11.87 -14.06
C MET A 39 1.65 11.30 -14.69
N LEU A 40 0.74 10.78 -13.86
CA LEU A 40 -0.54 10.24 -14.32
C LEU A 40 -1.40 11.32 -14.99
N ARG A 41 -1.54 12.50 -14.38
CA ARG A 41 -2.31 13.60 -14.97
C ARG A 41 -1.76 14.04 -16.32
N THR A 42 -0.44 14.13 -16.46
CA THR A 42 0.20 14.46 -17.74
C THR A 42 -0.13 13.42 -18.80
N ALA A 43 0.04 12.13 -18.48
CA ALA A 43 -0.28 11.05 -19.42
C ALA A 43 -1.78 11.01 -19.79
N GLN A 44 -2.67 11.29 -18.83
CA GLN A 44 -4.10 11.39 -19.08
C GLN A 44 -4.44 12.57 -20.00
N ALA A 45 -3.83 13.73 -19.81
CA ALA A 45 -4.06 14.89 -20.67
C ALA A 45 -3.60 14.65 -22.12
N GLU A 46 -2.46 13.97 -22.28
CA GLU A 46 -1.97 13.55 -23.61
C GLU A 46 -2.94 12.56 -24.26
N ALA A 47 -3.39 11.54 -23.52
CA ALA A 47 -4.33 10.54 -24.01
C ALA A 47 -5.73 11.12 -24.32
N ASP A 48 -6.21 12.06 -23.50
CA ASP A 48 -7.48 12.77 -23.72
C ASP A 48 -7.43 13.59 -25.02
N THR A 49 -6.31 14.31 -25.22
CA THR A 49 -6.07 15.07 -26.45
C THR A 49 -6.03 14.16 -27.68
N ALA A 50 -5.46 12.96 -27.54
CA ALA A 50 -5.41 11.96 -28.60
C ALA A 50 -6.76 11.22 -28.82
N GLY A 51 -7.73 11.37 -27.91
CA GLY A 51 -8.99 10.62 -27.93
C GLY A 51 -8.84 9.14 -27.53
N ASP A 52 -7.76 8.79 -26.85
CA ASP A 52 -7.42 7.42 -26.45
C ASP A 52 -8.10 7.00 -25.13
N ILE A 53 -8.72 7.93 -24.41
CA ILE A 53 -9.45 7.67 -23.17
C ILE A 53 -10.87 8.23 -23.22
N ASP A 54 -11.81 7.43 -22.74
CA ASP A 54 -13.16 7.86 -22.39
C ASP A 54 -13.24 7.93 -20.85
N TRP A 55 -13.80 9.03 -20.33
CA TRP A 55 -13.89 9.30 -18.89
C TRP A 55 -15.07 8.56 -18.21
N LEU A 56 -15.57 7.49 -18.82
CA LEU A 56 -16.52 6.57 -18.20
C LEU A 56 -15.88 5.88 -16.98
N VAL A 57 -16.21 6.38 -15.78
CA VAL A 57 -15.73 5.83 -14.52
C VAL A 57 -16.58 4.62 -14.11
N SER A 58 -15.99 3.42 -14.08
CA SER A 58 -16.55 2.27 -13.37
C SER A 58 -16.06 2.29 -11.92
N VAL A 59 -16.97 2.40 -10.96
CA VAL A 59 -16.64 2.36 -9.53
C VAL A 59 -16.96 0.97 -8.97
N ASP A 60 -15.92 0.15 -8.79
CA ASP A 60 -16.04 -1.14 -8.11
C ASP A 60 -15.75 -0.96 -6.62
N SER A 61 -16.79 -0.93 -5.79
CA SER A 61 -16.63 -0.94 -4.32
C SER A 61 -16.53 -2.37 -3.80
N THR A 62 -15.54 -2.65 -2.95
CA THR A 62 -15.46 -3.91 -2.20
C THR A 62 -15.61 -3.63 -0.70
N VAL A 63 -16.55 -4.34 -0.05
CA VAL A 63 -16.77 -4.26 1.40
C VAL A 63 -16.31 -5.57 2.04
N VAL A 64 -15.27 -5.51 2.86
CA VAL A 64 -14.81 -6.65 3.66
C VAL A 64 -15.21 -6.44 5.11
N ARG A 65 -16.05 -7.34 5.65
CA ARG A 65 -16.42 -7.30 7.08
C ARG A 65 -15.21 -7.68 7.93
N ALA A 66 -14.82 -6.80 8.84
CA ALA A 66 -13.78 -7.10 9.80
C ALA A 66 -14.28 -8.12 10.86
N HIS A 67 -13.40 -9.02 11.29
CA HIS A 67 -13.69 -9.93 12.41
C HIS A 67 -13.93 -9.12 13.70
N ARG A 68 -14.79 -9.62 14.61
CA ARG A 68 -15.13 -8.94 15.88
C ARG A 68 -13.94 -8.58 16.79
N HIS A 69 -12.77 -9.15 16.54
CA HIS A 69 -11.52 -8.86 17.27
C HIS A 69 -10.57 -7.90 16.54
N ALA A 70 -10.95 -7.37 15.37
CA ALA A 70 -10.12 -6.46 14.59
C ALA A 70 -9.96 -5.07 15.24
N ALA A 71 -10.72 -4.75 16.28
CA ALA A 71 -10.68 -3.46 16.99
C ALA A 71 -9.34 -3.19 17.72
N GLY A 72 -8.43 -4.17 17.79
CA GLY A 72 -7.13 -4.02 18.45
C GLY A 72 -7.23 -3.83 19.97
N ALA A 73 -6.09 -3.89 20.66
CA ALA A 73 -6.00 -3.63 22.09
C ALA A 73 -5.97 -2.11 22.36
N ARG A 74 -6.63 -1.66 23.43
CA ARG A 74 -6.60 -0.24 23.85
C ARG A 74 -5.16 0.16 24.20
N LYS A 75 -4.59 1.14 23.48
CA LYS A 75 -3.37 1.85 23.90
C LYS A 75 -3.71 2.88 24.98
N ARG A 76 -3.97 2.42 26.20
CA ARG A 76 -3.86 3.29 27.39
C ARG A 76 -3.14 2.47 28.46
N GLY A 77 -1.99 2.99 28.90
CA GLY A 77 -1.03 2.27 29.74
C GLY A 77 -1.68 1.58 30.92
N SER A 78 -1.64 0.25 30.92
CA SER A 78 -1.78 -0.52 32.15
C SER A 78 -0.42 -0.49 32.83
N ALA A 79 -0.31 0.21 33.96
CA ALA A 79 0.79 -0.04 34.88
C ALA A 79 0.82 -1.55 35.19
N PRO A 80 2.01 -2.20 35.23
CA PRO A 80 2.07 -3.59 35.62
C PRO A 80 1.55 -3.72 37.05
N ARG A 81 0.60 -4.64 37.25
CA ARG A 81 0.21 -5.09 38.58
C ARG A 81 1.45 -5.72 39.21
N PRO A 82 1.95 -5.28 40.38
CA PRO A 82 3.10 -5.92 40.99
C PRO A 82 2.74 -7.38 41.30
N SER A 83 3.58 -8.30 40.83
CA SER A 83 3.49 -9.71 41.17
C SER A 83 3.76 -9.87 42.66
N ALA A 84 2.79 -10.41 43.40
CA ALA A 84 3.06 -10.93 44.74
C ALA A 84 4.09 -12.06 44.60
N GLY A 85 5.27 -11.88 45.19
CA GLY A 85 6.24 -12.96 45.38
C GLY A 85 5.71 -13.99 46.38
N PRO A 86 6.26 -15.21 46.40
CA PRO A 86 5.75 -16.27 47.25
C PRO A 86 5.99 -15.92 48.73
N GLU A 87 4.95 -16.12 49.53
CA GLU A 87 5.03 -16.11 51.00
C GLU A 87 5.83 -17.35 51.44
N ALA A 88 6.92 -17.12 52.16
CA ALA A 88 7.78 -18.16 52.71
C ALA A 88 7.58 -18.26 54.23
N ALA A 89 7.26 -19.49 54.64
CA ALA A 89 7.31 -20.10 55.98
C ALA A 89 6.38 -19.57 57.08
#